data_AF-D9ULZ3-F1
#
_entry.id   AF-D9ULZ3-F1
#
_cell.length_a   1.000
_cell.length_b   1.000
_cell.length_c   1.000
_cell.angle_alpha   90.00
_cell.angle_beta   90.00
_cell.angle_gamma   90.00
#
_symmetry.space_group_name_H-M   'P 1'
#
loop_
_entity.id
_entity.type
_entity.pdbx_description
1 polymer ?
#
loop_
_entity_poly.entity_id
_entity_poly.type
_entity_poly.pdbx_seq_one_letter_code
_entity_poly.pdbx_strand_id
1 'polypeptide(L)'
;LPDEVRQDPSYFRAAGQDGFRDGCRVPLPWTREGSSYGFGSGGSWLPQPAEWGGLSVEAQTGAAGSTLEFYRAALALRRAQPALGAGTEVTWLDAPEGVLALRREAAEGRPVVVTAHAGSAPVTVPSPGEALLSSGDTLPVADEAGNVVLAPDTTVWWL
;
A
#
# COMPACT_ATOMS: atom_id res chain seq x y z
N LEU A 1 11.99 -6.75 17.77
CA LEU A 1 12.75 -8.01 17.89
C LEU A 1 13.44 -8.00 19.23
N PRO A 2 13.35 -9.07 20.03
CA PRO A 2 14.15 -9.22 21.24
C PRO A 2 15.65 -9.06 20.94
N ASP A 3 16.43 -8.59 21.90
CA ASP A 3 17.82 -8.23 21.69
C ASP A 3 18.72 -9.45 21.44
N GLU A 4 18.37 -10.59 22.03
CA GLU A 4 19.07 -11.87 21.93
C GLU A 4 19.03 -12.52 20.53
N VAL A 5 18.07 -12.12 19.70
CA VAL A 5 17.92 -12.62 18.32
C VAL A 5 18.44 -11.65 17.27
N ARG A 6 18.95 -10.49 17.66
CA ARG A 6 19.47 -9.48 16.73
C ARG A 6 20.75 -9.96 16.05
N GLN A 7 20.88 -9.60 14.78
CA GLN A 7 22.01 -10.01 13.94
C GLN A 7 22.71 -8.80 13.31
N ASP A 8 22.12 -7.61 13.36
CA ASP A 8 22.70 -6.42 12.76
C ASP A 8 24.01 -5.99 13.47
N PRO A 9 25.16 -5.92 12.78
CA PRO A 9 26.42 -5.41 13.34
C PRO A 9 26.31 -4.00 13.93
N SER A 10 25.44 -3.16 13.40
CA SER A 10 25.22 -1.81 13.92
C SER A 10 24.59 -1.82 15.32
N TYR A 11 23.76 -2.81 15.64
CA TYR A 11 23.20 -2.97 16.98
C TYR A 11 24.31 -3.18 18.03
N PHE A 12 25.26 -4.06 17.73
CA PHE A 12 26.36 -4.39 18.64
C PHE A 12 27.37 -3.24 18.79
N ARG A 13 27.59 -2.44 17.73
CA ARG A 13 28.54 -1.31 17.75
C ARG A 13 28.02 -0.09 18.50
N ALA A 14 26.70 0.12 18.51
CA ALA A 14 26.07 1.32 19.06
C ALA A 14 25.55 1.14 20.50
N ALA A 15 25.96 0.08 21.21
CA ALA A 15 25.47 -0.26 22.55
C ALA A 15 23.92 -0.21 22.65
N GLY A 16 23.22 -0.63 21.59
CA GLY A 16 21.77 -0.74 21.58
C GLY A 16 20.96 0.51 21.21
N GLN A 17 21.56 1.62 20.73
CA GLN A 17 20.79 2.79 20.28
C GLN A 17 20.90 3.10 18.78
N ASP A 18 19.73 3.44 18.22
CA ASP A 18 19.33 3.88 16.88
C ASP A 18 19.83 3.15 15.62
N GLY A 19 18.87 2.53 14.90
CA GLY A 19 19.07 1.94 13.57
C GLY A 19 18.71 0.46 13.46
N PHE A 20 17.55 0.04 13.99
CA PHE A 20 17.13 -1.37 13.98
C PHE A 20 16.68 -1.82 12.58
N ARG A 21 17.63 -2.31 11.77
CA ARG A 21 17.35 -2.79 10.39
C ARG A 21 16.92 -4.25 10.35
N ASP A 22 17.16 -5.03 11.40
CA ASP A 22 16.76 -6.45 11.42
C ASP A 22 15.26 -6.63 11.20
N GLY A 23 14.43 -5.71 11.71
CA GLY A 23 12.97 -5.79 11.55
C GLY A 23 12.52 -5.81 10.08
N CYS A 24 13.18 -5.06 9.19
CA CYS A 24 12.87 -5.07 7.76
C CYS A 24 13.64 -6.13 6.96
N ARG A 25 14.40 -6.98 7.64
CA ARG A 25 15.20 -8.07 7.03
C ARG A 25 14.75 -9.47 7.43
N VAL A 26 13.72 -9.57 8.27
CA VAL A 26 13.09 -10.85 8.59
C VAL A 26 12.66 -11.52 7.27
N PRO A 27 13.08 -12.78 7.02
CA PRO A 27 12.73 -13.49 5.81
C PRO A 27 11.23 -13.48 5.50
N LEU A 28 10.89 -13.32 4.22
CA LEU A 28 9.50 -13.22 3.79
C LEU A 28 8.76 -14.56 3.96
N PRO A 29 7.48 -14.53 4.36
CA PRO A 29 6.61 -15.71 4.39
C PRO A 29 6.09 -16.03 2.98
N TRP A 30 6.47 -17.18 2.44
CA TRP A 30 6.00 -17.69 1.16
C TRP A 30 4.77 -18.59 1.31
N THR A 31 4.78 -19.45 2.33
CA THR A 31 3.69 -20.39 2.66
C THR A 31 3.08 -20.07 4.02
N ARG A 32 1.91 -20.63 4.31
CA ARG A 32 1.23 -20.43 5.61
C ARG A 32 1.93 -21.12 6.79
N GLU A 33 2.63 -22.20 6.52
CA GLU A 33 3.22 -23.09 7.52
C GLU A 33 4.70 -23.37 7.24
N GLY A 34 5.34 -24.09 8.16
CA GLY A 34 6.74 -24.47 8.12
C GLY A 34 7.60 -23.63 9.07
N SER A 35 8.79 -24.14 9.41
CA SER A 35 9.71 -23.51 10.37
C SER A 35 10.23 -22.13 9.94
N SER A 36 10.03 -21.76 8.68
CA SER A 36 10.35 -20.44 8.14
C SER A 36 9.31 -19.93 7.14
N TYR A 37 8.06 -20.38 7.26
CA TYR A 37 6.97 -20.05 6.32
C TYR A 37 7.37 -20.20 4.84
N GLY A 38 8.04 -21.30 4.51
CA GLY A 38 8.45 -21.60 3.13
C GLY A 38 9.66 -20.83 2.60
N PHE A 39 10.34 -20.02 3.40
CA PHE A 39 11.60 -19.37 3.00
C PHE A 39 12.72 -20.37 2.68
N GLY A 40 12.85 -21.46 3.44
CA GLY A 40 13.82 -22.52 3.17
C GLY A 40 13.76 -23.65 4.20
N SER A 41 14.41 -24.77 3.91
CA SER A 41 14.42 -25.93 4.82
C SER A 41 15.29 -25.73 6.07
N GLY A 42 16.20 -24.75 6.05
CA GLY A 42 17.12 -24.45 7.16
C GLY A 42 16.55 -23.56 8.27
N GLY A 43 15.26 -23.20 8.21
CA GLY A 43 14.66 -22.24 9.13
C GLY A 43 14.97 -20.78 8.74
N SER A 44 14.58 -19.86 9.61
CA SER A 44 14.77 -18.42 9.42
C SER A 44 15.93 -17.90 10.28
N TRP A 45 16.82 -17.09 9.70
CA TRP A 45 17.96 -16.49 10.41
C TRP A 45 17.57 -15.33 11.34
N LEU A 46 16.35 -14.81 11.18
CA LEU A 46 15.66 -13.91 12.11
C LEU A 46 14.27 -14.47 12.41
N PRO A 47 13.75 -14.35 13.63
CA PRO A 47 12.45 -14.93 13.95
C PRO A 47 11.34 -14.22 13.17
N GLN A 48 10.52 -15.03 12.51
CA GLN A 48 9.28 -14.58 11.88
C GLN A 48 8.16 -14.54 12.93
N PRO A 49 7.38 -13.45 13.03
CA PRO A 49 6.20 -13.40 13.88
C PRO A 49 5.18 -14.50 13.51
N ALA A 50 4.48 -15.04 14.52
CA ALA A 50 3.60 -16.20 14.36
C ALA A 50 2.41 -15.91 13.42
N GLU A 51 1.98 -14.66 13.33
CA GLU A 51 0.89 -14.18 12.50
C GLU A 51 1.27 -14.05 11.01
N TRP A 52 2.56 -14.09 10.66
CA TRP A 52 3.02 -13.85 9.28
C TRP A 52 2.63 -14.95 8.30
N GLY A 53 2.36 -16.17 8.77
CA GLY A 53 1.80 -17.22 7.92
C GLY A 53 0.50 -16.79 7.23
N GLY A 54 -0.36 -16.04 7.94
CA GLY A 54 -1.60 -15.46 7.39
C GLY A 54 -1.38 -14.31 6.40
N LEU A 55 -0.18 -13.71 6.40
CA LEU A 55 0.23 -12.64 5.49
C LEU A 55 1.13 -13.17 4.35
N SER A 56 1.31 -14.48 4.24
CA SER A 56 2.17 -15.12 3.25
C SER A 56 1.72 -14.91 1.80
N VAL A 57 2.65 -15.09 0.85
CA VAL A 57 2.33 -15.06 -0.60
C VAL A 57 1.24 -16.07 -0.95
N GLU A 58 1.30 -17.28 -0.38
CA GLU A 58 0.26 -18.30 -0.52
C GLU A 58 -1.10 -17.81 0.00
N ALA A 59 -1.12 -17.20 1.18
CA ALA A 59 -2.36 -16.73 1.80
C ALA A 59 -3.04 -15.60 1.02
N GLN A 60 -2.24 -14.70 0.43
CA GLN A 60 -2.75 -13.52 -0.25
C GLN A 60 -3.02 -13.72 -1.75
N THR A 61 -2.39 -14.72 -2.39
CA THR A 61 -2.58 -14.95 -3.83
C THR A 61 -4.02 -15.35 -4.15
N GLY A 62 -4.67 -14.58 -5.02
CA GLY A 62 -6.06 -14.77 -5.41
C GLY A 62 -7.10 -14.42 -4.33
N ALA A 63 -6.66 -13.97 -3.14
CA ALA A 63 -7.56 -13.54 -2.08
C ALA A 63 -8.05 -12.11 -2.37
N ALA A 64 -9.37 -11.96 -2.55
CA ALA A 64 -9.99 -10.65 -2.77
C ALA A 64 -9.70 -9.72 -1.58
N GLY A 65 -9.34 -8.47 -1.88
CA GLY A 65 -8.99 -7.48 -0.87
C GLY A 65 -7.60 -7.66 -0.23
N SER A 66 -6.79 -8.65 -0.64
CA SER A 66 -5.44 -8.79 -0.11
C SER A 66 -4.51 -7.67 -0.62
N THR A 67 -3.54 -7.30 0.20
CA THR A 67 -2.53 -6.29 -0.18
C THR A 67 -1.77 -6.72 -1.44
N LEU A 68 -1.43 -8.00 -1.58
CA LEU A 68 -0.75 -8.53 -2.76
C LEU A 68 -1.57 -8.32 -4.04
N GLU A 69 -2.86 -8.67 -4.03
CA GLU A 69 -3.73 -8.50 -5.19
C GLU A 69 -3.98 -7.01 -5.48
N PHE A 70 -4.12 -6.17 -4.44
CA PHE A 70 -4.20 -4.72 -4.60
C PHE A 70 -2.97 -4.16 -5.33
N TYR A 71 -1.75 -4.50 -4.90
CA TYR A 71 -0.52 -4.03 -5.56
C TYR A 71 -0.40 -4.56 -7.00
N ARG A 72 -0.82 -5.80 -7.28
CA ARG A 72 -0.89 -6.34 -8.65
C ARG A 72 -1.83 -5.50 -9.51
N ALA A 73 -3.03 -5.20 -9.01
CA ALA A 73 -4.01 -4.35 -9.69
C ALA A 73 -3.48 -2.92 -9.91
N ALA A 74 -2.89 -2.30 -8.88
CA ALA A 74 -2.31 -0.96 -8.96
C ALA A 74 -1.18 -0.87 -10.00
N LEU A 75 -0.29 -1.86 -10.07
CA LEU A 75 0.77 -1.92 -11.07
C LEU A 75 0.23 -2.19 -12.48
N ALA A 76 -0.84 -2.99 -12.61
CA ALA A 76 -1.53 -3.17 -13.89
C ALA A 76 -2.18 -1.86 -14.35
N LEU A 77 -2.85 -1.14 -13.44
CA LEU A 77 -3.45 0.17 -13.72
C LEU A 77 -2.39 1.20 -14.12
N ARG A 78 -1.25 1.24 -13.41
CA ARG A 78 -0.10 2.11 -13.76
C ARG A 78 0.40 1.86 -15.18
N ARG A 79 0.41 0.60 -15.65
CA ARG A 79 0.79 0.26 -17.03
C ARG A 79 -0.28 0.64 -18.04
N ALA A 80 -1.56 0.55 -17.67
CA ALA A 80 -2.68 0.84 -18.55
C ALA A 80 -2.96 2.34 -18.71
N GLN A 81 -2.60 3.17 -17.73
CA GLN A 81 -2.86 4.62 -17.74
C GLN A 81 -1.56 5.42 -17.92
N PRO A 82 -1.33 6.04 -19.10
CA PRO A 82 -0.11 6.82 -19.35
C PRO A 82 0.16 7.92 -18.31
N ALA A 83 -0.90 8.58 -17.81
CA ALA A 83 -0.83 9.59 -16.76
C ALA A 83 -0.23 9.06 -15.44
N LEU A 84 -0.43 7.77 -15.13
CA LEU A 84 0.15 7.16 -13.95
C LEU A 84 1.59 6.70 -14.15
N GLY A 85 2.09 6.63 -15.39
CA GLY A 85 3.47 6.32 -15.74
C GLY A 85 4.44 7.49 -15.49
N ALA A 86 5.20 7.86 -16.53
CA ALA A 86 6.05 9.05 -16.49
C ALA A 86 5.21 10.33 -16.44
N GLY A 87 4.09 10.36 -17.17
CA GLY A 87 3.25 11.54 -17.32
C GLY A 87 3.98 12.74 -17.92
N THR A 88 3.31 13.87 -17.97
CA THR A 88 3.87 15.17 -18.40
C THR A 88 3.84 16.20 -17.28
N GLU A 89 2.89 16.08 -16.35
CA GLU A 89 2.70 17.06 -15.28
C GLU A 89 2.11 16.41 -14.01
N VAL A 90 2.39 17.05 -12.88
CA VAL A 90 1.74 16.81 -11.59
C VAL A 90 1.20 18.14 -11.09
N THR A 91 -0.11 18.22 -10.88
CA THR A 91 -0.77 19.41 -10.33
C THR A 91 -1.38 19.06 -8.98
N TRP A 92 -1.02 19.81 -7.94
CA TRP A 92 -1.70 19.70 -6.65
C TRP A 92 -3.08 20.34 -6.74
N LEU A 93 -4.09 19.66 -6.20
CA LEU A 93 -5.46 20.16 -6.15
C LEU A 93 -5.80 20.59 -4.72
N ASP A 94 -6.65 21.60 -4.59
CA ASP A 94 -7.21 21.95 -3.30
C ASP A 94 -8.04 20.78 -2.75
N ALA A 95 -7.84 20.47 -1.48
CA ALA A 95 -8.55 19.40 -0.78
C ALA A 95 -8.76 19.77 0.69
N PRO A 96 -9.74 19.16 1.37
CA PRO A 96 -9.92 19.33 2.80
C PRO A 96 -8.69 18.87 3.59
N GLU A 97 -8.59 19.31 4.84
CA GLU A 97 -7.56 18.85 5.76
C GLU A 97 -7.53 17.32 5.88
N GLY A 98 -6.33 16.74 5.88
CA GLY A 98 -6.12 15.29 5.90
C GLY A 98 -6.24 14.61 4.53
N VAL A 99 -6.73 15.30 3.49
CA VAL A 99 -6.77 14.78 2.12
C VAL A 99 -5.66 15.41 1.28
N LEU A 100 -4.89 14.55 0.63
CA LEU A 100 -3.97 14.92 -0.42
C LEU A 100 -4.64 14.63 -1.77
N ALA A 101 -4.78 15.64 -2.61
CA ALA A 101 -5.31 15.49 -3.96
C ALA A 101 -4.30 15.98 -5.00
N LEU A 102 -4.09 15.18 -6.04
CA LEU A 102 -3.25 15.56 -7.17
C LEU A 102 -3.85 15.09 -8.49
N ARG A 103 -3.56 15.81 -9.55
CA ARG A 103 -3.88 15.46 -10.93
C ARG A 103 -2.60 15.11 -11.68
N ARG A 104 -2.67 14.04 -12.46
CA ARG A 104 -1.61 13.55 -13.31
C ARG A 104 -2.03 13.69 -14.76
N GLU A 105 -1.17 14.30 -15.56
CA GLU A 105 -1.36 14.46 -17.01
C GLU A 105 -0.39 13.56 -17.78
N ALA A 106 -0.72 13.29 -19.04
CA ALA A 106 0.16 12.65 -20.01
C ALA A 106 -0.03 13.25 -21.40
N ALA A 107 0.94 13.04 -22.28
CA ALA A 107 0.87 13.49 -23.67
C ALA A 107 -0.27 12.81 -24.45
N GLU A 108 -0.60 11.57 -24.07
CA GLU A 108 -1.69 10.78 -24.63
C GLU A 108 -2.46 10.09 -23.50
N GLY A 109 -3.77 9.89 -23.70
CA GLY A 109 -4.65 9.30 -22.70
C GLY A 109 -5.39 10.34 -21.85
N ARG A 110 -6.21 9.85 -20.91
CA ARG A 110 -6.97 10.71 -19.99
C ARG A 110 -6.12 11.10 -18.78
N PRO A 111 -6.33 12.31 -18.21
CA PRO A 111 -5.78 12.66 -16.91
C PRO A 111 -6.30 11.70 -15.83
N VAL A 112 -5.51 11.52 -14.78
CA VAL A 112 -5.93 10.76 -13.59
C VAL A 112 -5.83 11.65 -12.37
N VAL A 113 -6.90 11.74 -11.60
CA VAL A 113 -6.85 12.35 -10.27
C VAL A 113 -6.54 11.25 -9.25
N VAL A 114 -5.78 11.58 -8.21
CA VAL A 114 -5.49 10.71 -7.08
C VAL A 114 -5.84 11.46 -5.80
N THR A 115 -6.67 10.85 -4.96
CA THR A 115 -6.98 11.37 -3.62
C THR A 115 -6.49 10.37 -2.59
N ALA A 116 -5.66 10.79 -1.64
CA ALA A 116 -5.19 10.00 -0.52
C ALA A 116 -5.64 10.67 0.79
N HIS A 117 -6.45 9.98 1.57
CA HIS A 117 -6.95 10.48 2.84
C HIS A 117 -6.14 9.86 3.99
N ALA A 118 -5.32 10.69 4.63
CA ALA A 118 -4.47 10.32 5.78
C ALA A 118 -4.99 10.90 7.11
N GLY A 119 -6.26 11.32 7.13
CA GLY A 119 -6.97 11.76 8.33
C GLY A 119 -7.59 10.59 9.09
N SER A 120 -8.27 10.89 10.20
CA SER A 120 -8.81 9.88 11.13
C SER A 120 -10.34 9.73 11.10
N ALA A 121 -11.05 10.59 10.35
CA ALA A 121 -12.51 10.56 10.24
C ALA A 121 -12.94 10.75 8.78
N PRO A 122 -14.02 10.08 8.32
CA PRO A 122 -14.47 10.19 6.92
C PRO A 122 -14.72 11.64 6.49
N VAL A 123 -14.42 11.94 5.23
CA VAL A 123 -14.60 13.27 4.64
C VAL A 123 -15.36 13.18 3.33
N THR A 124 -16.31 14.10 3.14
CA THR A 124 -17.08 14.22 1.90
C THR A 124 -16.40 15.21 0.97
N VAL A 125 -16.15 14.79 -0.28
CA VAL A 125 -15.56 15.64 -1.32
C VAL A 125 -16.36 15.52 -2.62
N PRO A 126 -16.35 16.53 -3.49
CA PRO A 126 -16.84 16.39 -4.85
C PRO A 126 -16.12 15.24 -5.56
N SER A 127 -16.85 14.38 -6.27
CA SER A 127 -16.24 13.29 -7.02
C SER A 127 -15.37 13.86 -8.16
N PRO A 128 -14.07 13.52 -8.23
CA PRO A 128 -13.24 13.94 -9.34
C PRO A 128 -13.62 13.27 -10.67
N GLY A 129 -14.34 12.14 -10.62
CA GLY A 129 -14.69 11.35 -11.80
C GLY A 129 -15.07 9.90 -11.47
N GLU A 130 -14.82 8.99 -12.39
CA GLU A 130 -15.08 7.55 -12.21
C GLU A 130 -13.94 6.91 -11.40
N ALA A 131 -14.26 6.23 -10.30
CA ALA A 131 -13.26 5.53 -9.49
C ALA A 131 -12.71 4.29 -10.23
N LEU A 132 -11.40 4.28 -10.46
CA LEU A 132 -10.67 3.19 -11.11
C LEU A 132 -10.22 2.09 -10.14
N LEU A 133 -9.71 2.52 -8.99
CA LEU A 133 -9.11 1.67 -7.97
C LEU A 133 -9.20 2.38 -6.63
N SER A 134 -9.39 1.60 -5.56
CA SER A 134 -9.38 2.06 -4.18
C SER A 134 -8.46 1.14 -3.36
N SER A 135 -7.72 1.71 -2.41
CA SER A 135 -7.02 0.92 -1.39
C SER A 135 -7.92 0.50 -0.24
N GLY A 136 -9.14 1.03 -0.17
CA GLY A 136 -10.18 0.58 0.75
C GLY A 136 -10.97 -0.59 0.18
N ASP A 137 -11.91 -1.11 0.98
CA ASP A 137 -12.67 -2.32 0.65
C ASP A 137 -13.56 -2.19 -0.58
N THR A 138 -14.00 -0.98 -0.90
CA THR A 138 -14.91 -0.71 -2.02
C THR A 138 -14.47 0.52 -2.82
N LEU A 139 -14.92 0.57 -4.08
CA LEU A 139 -14.87 1.79 -4.87
C LEU A 139 -15.93 2.77 -4.33
N PRO A 140 -15.56 4.03 -4.05
CA PRO A 140 -16.53 5.04 -3.66
C PRO A 140 -17.49 5.31 -4.82
N VAL A 141 -18.77 5.52 -4.49
CA VAL A 141 -19.84 5.84 -5.45
C VAL A 141 -20.35 7.23 -5.13
N ALA A 142 -20.48 8.06 -6.16
CA ALA A 142 -21.00 9.41 -5.99
C ALA A 142 -22.49 9.38 -5.62
N ASP A 143 -22.89 10.26 -4.70
CA ASP A 143 -24.28 10.52 -4.38
C ASP A 143 -24.99 11.33 -5.49
N GLU A 144 -26.28 11.59 -5.32
CA GLU A 144 -27.08 12.37 -6.29
C GLU A 144 -26.57 13.81 -6.48
N ALA A 145 -25.82 14.33 -5.51
CA ALA A 145 -25.19 15.65 -5.55
C ALA A 145 -23.77 15.61 -6.15
N GLY A 146 -23.29 14.44 -6.58
CA GLY A 146 -21.97 14.26 -7.18
C GLY A 146 -20.82 14.20 -6.16
N ASN A 147 -21.09 13.93 -4.89
CA ASN A 147 -20.08 13.83 -3.85
C ASN A 147 -19.78 12.38 -3.47
N VAL A 148 -18.56 12.14 -3.00
CA VAL A 148 -18.09 10.84 -2.50
C VAL A 148 -17.61 10.98 -1.07
N VAL A 149 -17.76 9.91 -0.29
CA VAL A 149 -17.18 9.80 1.05
C VAL A 149 -15.84 9.07 0.95
N LEU A 150 -14.77 9.72 1.40
CA LEU A 150 -13.45 9.12 1.54
C LEU A 150 -13.28 8.64 2.99
N ALA A 151 -13.14 7.33 3.18
CA ALA A 151 -12.77 6.75 4.46
C ALA A 151 -11.31 7.12 4.81
N PRO A 152 -10.94 7.14 6.11
CA PRO A 152 -9.54 7.19 6.55
C PRO A 152 -8.65 6.16 5.86
N ASP A 153 -7.35 6.43 5.81
CA ASP A 153 -6.31 5.53 5.28
C ASP A 153 -6.58 4.99 3.86
N THR A 154 -7.34 5.74 3.05
CA THR A 154 -7.81 5.31 1.73
C THR A 154 -7.22 6.19 0.63
N THR A 155 -6.66 5.56 -0.40
CA THR A 155 -6.29 6.19 -1.66
C THR A 155 -7.20 5.72 -2.78
N VAL A 156 -7.67 6.66 -3.61
CA VAL A 156 -8.53 6.39 -4.76
C VAL A 156 -7.93 7.05 -6.01
N TRP A 157 -7.98 6.32 -7.12
CA TRP A 157 -7.58 6.79 -8.45
C TRP A 157 -8.84 7.02 -9.30
N TRP A 158 -8.93 8.16 -9.98
CA TRP A 158 -10.13 8.62 -10.69
C TRP A 158 -9.83 8.98 -12.15
N LEU A 159 -10.78 8.69 -13.05
CA LEU A 159 -10.78 9.13 -14.46
C LEU A 159 -11.79 10.23 -14.76
#